data_AF-A0A444JA85-F1
#
_entry.id   AF-A0A444JA85-F1
#
_cell.length_a   1.000
_cell.length_b   1.000
_cell.length_c   1.000
_cell.angle_alpha   90.00
_cell.angle_beta   90.00
_cell.angle_gamma   90.00
#
_symmetry.space_group_name_H-M   'P 1'
#
loop_
_entity.id
_entity.type
_entity.pdbx_description
1 polymer ?
#
loop_
_entity_poly.entity_id
_entity_poly.type
_entity_poly.pdbx_seq_one_letter_code
_entity_poly.pdbx_strand_id
1 'polypeptide(L)'
;MTAEEKRNPEKGERAMIEGIFEGSPDAVGVAVIRLDCGCRKMAAVNLDGEPASKIIMYRDQAESICEQCKKDNGDFMRVVEQFIKWNEPE
;
A
#
# COMPACT_ATOMS: atom_id res chain seq x y z
N MET A 1 15.86 -12.43 -25.68
CA MET A 1 14.95 -12.06 -24.57
C MET A 1 15.79 -12.04 -23.31
N THR A 2 16.17 -10.84 -22.83
CA THR A 2 17.10 -10.65 -21.71
C THR A 2 16.36 -10.53 -20.38
N ALA A 3 17.04 -10.86 -19.29
CA ALA A 3 16.54 -11.18 -17.94
C ALA A 3 15.82 -10.07 -17.14
N GLU A 4 15.24 -9.06 -17.80
CA GLU A 4 14.52 -7.96 -17.16
C GLU A 4 13.22 -7.66 -17.91
N GLU A 5 12.32 -8.64 -17.98
CA GLU A 5 10.92 -8.27 -17.85
C GLU A 5 10.78 -7.62 -16.47
N LYS A 6 10.98 -6.30 -16.41
CA LYS A 6 10.69 -5.42 -15.28
C LYS A 6 9.26 -5.71 -14.83
N ARG A 7 9.11 -6.69 -13.94
CA ARG A 7 7.85 -7.06 -13.31
C ARG A 7 7.34 -5.83 -12.60
N ASN A 8 6.22 -5.32 -13.09
CA ASN A 8 5.67 -4.06 -12.64
C ASN A 8 5.28 -4.16 -11.15
N PRO A 9 5.99 -3.49 -10.22
CA PRO A 9 5.69 -3.52 -8.77
C PRO A 9 4.26 -3.06 -8.46
N GLU A 10 3.62 -2.38 -9.42
CA GLU A 10 2.23 -1.95 -9.40
C GLU A 10 1.24 -3.11 -9.40
N LYS A 11 1.59 -4.31 -9.90
CA LYS A 11 0.63 -5.44 -9.95
C LYS A 11 0.30 -5.98 -8.57
N GLY A 12 1.31 -6.19 -7.73
CA GLY A 12 1.12 -6.61 -6.33
C GLY A 12 0.46 -5.50 -5.50
N GLU A 13 0.83 -4.26 -5.76
CA GLU A 13 0.19 -3.08 -5.16
C GLU A 13 -1.30 -2.98 -5.47
N ARG A 14 -1.68 -3.17 -6.73
CA ARG A 14 -3.07 -3.16 -7.16
C ARG A 14 -3.88 -4.28 -6.50
N ALA A 15 -3.34 -5.50 -6.46
CA ALA A 15 -4.01 -6.63 -5.81
C ALA A 15 -4.24 -6.38 -4.30
N MET A 16 -3.26 -5.76 -3.62
CA MET A 16 -3.41 -5.38 -2.22
C MET A 16 -4.46 -4.28 -2.02
N ILE A 17 -4.50 -3.28 -2.91
CA ILE A 17 -5.51 -2.22 -2.89
C ILE A 17 -6.92 -2.81 -3.09
N GLU A 18 -7.08 -3.71 -4.06
CA GLU A 18 -8.35 -4.42 -4.30
C GLU A 18 -8.80 -5.20 -3.06
N GLY A 19 -7.90 -5.97 -2.44
CA GLY A 19 -8.22 -6.70 -1.21
C GLY A 19 -8.58 -5.78 -0.02
N ILE A 20 -8.00 -4.58 0.05
CA ILE A 20 -8.37 -3.59 1.07
C ILE A 20 -9.78 -3.04 0.83
N PHE A 21 -10.13 -2.75 -0.43
CA PHE A 21 -11.49 -2.33 -0.79
C PHE A 21 -12.51 -3.43 -0.46
N GLU A 22 -12.24 -4.68 -0.84
CA GLU A 22 -13.13 -5.82 -0.53
C GLU A 22 -13.35 -5.98 0.98
N GLY A 23 -12.33 -5.73 1.79
CA GLY A 23 -12.41 -5.81 3.25
C GLY A 23 -12.98 -4.58 3.95
N SER A 24 -13.18 -3.47 3.23
CA SER A 24 -13.54 -2.16 3.79
C SER A 24 -14.72 -1.53 3.02
N PRO A 25 -15.98 -1.91 3.31
CA PRO A 25 -17.15 -1.48 2.55
C PRO A 25 -17.36 0.04 2.50
N ASP A 26 -16.93 0.75 3.54
CA ASP A 26 -17.08 2.21 3.65
C ASP A 26 -15.92 2.98 2.98
N ALA A 27 -15.00 2.27 2.34
CA ALA A 27 -13.81 2.86 1.73
C ALA A 27 -14.16 3.54 0.39
N VAL A 28 -13.77 4.81 0.27
CA VAL A 28 -13.82 5.56 -1.01
C VAL A 28 -12.44 5.72 -1.64
N GLY A 29 -11.39 5.39 -0.90
CA GLY A 29 -10.04 5.32 -1.39
C GLY A 29 -9.13 4.47 -0.51
N VAL A 30 -7.93 4.20 -1.00
CA VAL A 30 -6.84 3.60 -0.24
C VAL A 30 -5.65 4.55 -0.25
N ALA A 31 -5.27 5.04 0.92
CA ALA A 31 -4.04 5.78 1.10
C ALA A 31 -2.85 4.82 0.98
N VAL A 32 -1.88 5.15 0.13
CA VAL A 32 -0.69 4.35 -0.15
C VAL A 32 0.56 5.18 0.12
N ILE A 33 1.47 4.63 0.90
CA ILE A 33 2.79 5.22 1.20
C ILE A 33 3.85 4.21 0.78
N ARG A 34 4.75 4.61 -0.12
CA ARG A 34 5.93 3.83 -0.52
C ARG A 34 7.14 4.29 0.29
N LEU A 35 7.88 3.32 0.82
CA LEU A 35 9.11 3.55 1.58
C LEU A 35 10.35 3.23 0.74
N ASP A 36 11.47 3.87 1.06
CA ASP A 36 12.79 3.66 0.43
C ASP A 36 13.27 2.19 0.42
N CYS A 37 12.83 1.39 1.39
CA CYS A 37 13.15 -0.02 1.52
C CYS A 37 12.25 -0.96 0.68
N GLY A 38 11.34 -0.39 -0.12
CA GLY A 38 10.38 -1.12 -0.95
C GLY A 38 9.18 -1.70 -0.19
N CYS A 39 9.06 -1.42 1.12
CA CYS A 39 7.83 -1.70 1.87
C CYS A 39 6.80 -0.61 1.60
N ARG A 40 5.53 -0.96 1.78
CA ARG A 40 4.41 -0.04 1.60
C ARG A 40 3.52 -0.05 2.84
N LYS A 41 2.94 1.10 3.14
CA LYS A 41 1.85 1.23 4.11
C LYS A 41 0.58 1.56 3.36
N MET A 42 -0.51 0.91 3.75
CA MET A 42 -1.81 1.13 3.14
C MET A 42 -2.91 1.18 4.20
N ALA A 43 -3.90 2.05 3.98
CA ALA A 43 -5.12 2.08 4.77
C ALA A 43 -6.28 2.59 3.92
N ALA A 44 -7.45 2.00 4.08
CA ALA A 44 -8.67 2.53 3.50
C ALA A 44 -9.03 3.88 4.15
N VAL A 45 -9.64 4.76 3.36
CA VAL A 45 -10.19 6.05 3.81
C VAL A 45 -11.67 6.14 3.43
N ASN A 46 -12.49 6.68 4.33
CA ASN A 46 -13.92 6.90 4.09
C ASN A 46 -14.21 8.31 3.53
N LEU A 47 -15.49 8.62 3.31
CA LEU A 47 -15.95 9.92 2.80
C LEU A 47 -15.60 11.11 3.70
N ASP A 48 -15.49 10.89 5.00
CA ASP A 48 -15.11 11.92 5.97
C ASP A 48 -13.61 12.19 5.99
N GLY A 49 -12.81 11.41 5.23
CA GLY A 49 -11.35 11.45 5.25
C GLY A 49 -10.73 10.70 6.43
N GLU A 50 -11.54 9.95 7.18
CA GLU A 50 -11.11 9.16 8.33
C GLU A 50 -10.67 7.75 7.89
N PRO A 51 -9.81 7.07 8.68
CA PRO A 51 -9.40 5.70 8.39
C PRO A 51 -10.58 4.73 8.43
N ALA A 52 -10.81 4.01 7.33
CA ALA A 52 -11.80 2.94 7.21
C ALA A 52 -11.21 1.54 7.46
N SER A 53 -9.89 1.43 7.65
CA SER A 53 -9.21 0.19 8.00
C SER A 53 -8.02 0.45 8.94
N LYS A 54 -7.48 -0.64 9.51
CA LYS A 54 -6.15 -0.59 10.12
C LYS A 54 -5.08 -0.37 9.05
N ILE A 55 -3.93 0.16 9.46
CA ILE A 55 -2.75 0.26 8.60
C ILE A 55 -2.23 -1.16 8.34
N ILE A 56 -2.09 -1.49 7.06
CA ILE A 56 -1.47 -2.72 6.58
C ILE A 56 -0.09 -2.36 6.04
N MET A 57 0.92 -3.09 6.47
CA MET A 57 2.26 -2.99 5.90
C MET A 57 2.58 -4.27 5.14
N TYR A 58 3.09 -4.13 3.92
CA TYR A 58 3.50 -5.29 3.13
C TYR A 58 4.69 -4.95 2.23
N ARG A 59 5.28 -5.99 1.65
CA ARG A 59 6.34 -5.90 0.66
C ARG A 59 6.06 -6.91 -0.45
N ASP A 60 6.18 -6.48 -1.69
CA ASP A 60 5.89 -7.35 -2.83
C ASP A 60 6.83 -8.56 -2.85
N GLN A 61 6.27 -9.74 -3.14
CA GLN A 61 6.98 -11.04 -3.18
C GLN A 61 7.73 -11.42 -1.90
N ALA A 62 7.34 -10.87 -0.74
CA ALA A 62 7.93 -11.23 0.54
C ALA A 62 6.86 -11.79 1.48
N GLU A 63 7.23 -12.79 2.28
CA GLU A 63 6.35 -13.33 3.32
C GLU A 63 6.14 -12.34 4.48
N SER A 64 7.05 -11.38 4.64
CA SER A 64 6.97 -10.36 5.68
C SER A 64 7.64 -9.04 5.28
N ILE A 65 7.36 -7.98 6.04
CA ILE A 65 8.05 -6.69 5.93
C ILE A 65 9.54 -6.80 6.27
N CYS A 66 10.35 -5.83 5.83
CA CYS A 66 11.79 -5.84 6.12
C CYS A 66 12.10 -5.59 7.61
N GLU A 67 13.28 -5.99 8.06
CA GLU A 67 13.73 -5.81 9.45
C GLU A 67 13.76 -4.35 9.92
N GLN A 68 13.99 -3.41 9.00
CA GLN A 68 13.94 -1.98 9.34
C GLN A 68 12.51 -1.55 9.68
N CYS A 69 11.54 -1.92 8.85
CA CYS A 69 10.12 -1.64 9.12
C CYS A 69 9.60 -2.35 10.37
N LYS A 70 10.16 -3.52 10.73
CA LYS A 70 9.83 -4.17 12.02
C LYS A 70 10.32 -3.36 13.23
N LYS A 71 11.38 -2.57 13.08
CA LYS A 71 11.98 -1.76 14.15
C LYS A 71 11.37 -0.39 14.28
N ASP A 72 11.16 0.30 13.15
CA ASP A 72 10.73 1.70 13.13
C ASP A 72 9.27 1.88 12.66
N ASN A 73 8.57 0.78 12.40
CA ASN A 73 7.21 0.76 11.89
C ASN A 73 7.04 1.59 10.61
N GLY A 74 8.06 1.65 9.75
CA GLY A 74 8.04 2.38 8.49
C GLY A 74 8.12 3.89 8.66
N ASP A 75 9.16 4.39 9.34
CA ASP A 75 9.35 5.83 9.66
C ASP A 75 9.01 6.79 8.49
N PHE A 76 8.32 7.90 8.80
CA PHE A 76 7.87 8.88 7.82
C PHE A 76 9.03 9.58 7.09
N MET A 77 10.21 9.66 7.71
CA MET A 77 11.41 10.22 7.08
C MET A 77 11.89 9.41 5.87
N ARG A 78 11.36 8.19 5.67
CA ARG A 78 11.73 7.26 4.59
C ARG A 78 10.69 7.19 3.47
N VAL A 79 9.67 8.04 3.52
CA VAL A 79 8.63 8.12 2.50
C VAL A 79 9.24 8.64 1.20
N VAL A 80 9.10 7.86 0.12
CA VAL A 80 9.54 8.25 -1.23
C VAL A 80 8.37 8.67 -2.11
N GLU A 81 7.16 8.18 -1.82
CA GLU A 81 5.95 8.53 -2.56
C GLU A 81 4.71 8.30 -1.69
N GLN A 82 3.71 9.17 -1.84
CA GLN A 82 2.42 9.05 -1.18
C GLN A 82 1.29 9.47 -2.13
N PHE A 83 0.20 8.71 -2.14
CA PHE A 83 -0.98 9.01 -2.93
C PHE A 83 -2.21 8.31 -2.36
N ILE A 84 -3.40 8.71 -2.82
CA ILE A 84 -4.64 7.99 -2.56
C ILE A 84 -5.12 7.40 -3.87
N LYS A 85 -5.32 6.08 -3.89
CA LYS A 85 -6.04 5.42 -4.97
C LYS A 85 -7.52 5.49 -4.66
N TRP A 86 -8.20 6.44 -5.28
CA TRP A 86 -9.64 6.59 -5.19
C TRP A 86 -10.35 5.47 -5.95
N ASN A 87 -11.50 5.05 -5.42
CA ASN A 87 -12.43 4.22 -6.18
C ASN A 87 -13.04 5.05 -7.32
N GLU A 88 -13.40 4.40 -8.43
CA GLU A 88 -14.11 5.11 -9.49
C GLU A 88 -15.56 5.36 -9.03
N PRO A 89 -16.08 6.60 -9.14
CA PRO A 89 -17.47 6.87 -8.84
C PRO A 89 -18.38 6.11 -9.82
N GLU A 90 -19.50 5.57 -9.32
CA GLU A 90 -20.57 4.98 -10.15
C GLU A 90 -21.27 6.02 -11.05
#